data_AF-A0A450TLE7-F1
#
_entry.id   AF-A0A450TLE7-F1
#
_cell.length_a   1.000
_cell.length_b   1.000
_cell.length_c   1.000
_cell.angle_alpha   90.00
_cell.angle_beta   90.00
_cell.angle_gamma   90.00
#
_symmetry.space_group_name_H-M   'P 1'
#
loop_
_entity.id
_entity.type
_entity.pdbx_description
1 polymer ?
#
loop_
_entity_poly.entity_id
_entity_poly.type
_entity_poly.pdbx_seq_one_letter_code
_entity_poly.pdbx_strand_id
1 'polypeptide(L)'
;MIKQTIGELLGNNVVLDIEGMDRMYLNLYQPRLQTGGGVATFFREEHRNAKIASTALMGPMSKAFVRAIQDFARREGVDIDVSEK
;
A
#
# COMPACT_ATOMS: atom_id res chain seq x y z
N MET A 1 -35.98 -5.86 -37.25
CA MET A 1 -34.66 -6.46 -36.99
C MET A 1 -33.80 -5.36 -36.40
N ILE A 2 -33.56 -5.38 -35.09
CA ILE A 2 -32.87 -4.29 -34.39
C ILE A 2 -31.39 -4.33 -34.80
N LYS A 3 -30.91 -3.25 -35.41
CA LYS A 3 -29.55 -3.05 -35.93
C LYS A 3 -28.59 -2.44 -34.90
N GLN A 4 -28.90 -2.55 -33.60
CA GLN A 4 -28.09 -1.93 -32.57
C GLN A 4 -27.17 -2.95 -31.92
N THR A 5 -25.91 -2.56 -31.78
CA THR A 5 -24.89 -3.34 -31.09
C THR A 5 -25.07 -3.21 -29.58
N ILE A 6 -24.57 -4.20 -28.83
CA ILE A 6 -24.59 -4.17 -27.37
C ILE A 6 -23.89 -2.92 -26.83
N GLY A 7 -22.81 -2.45 -27.46
CA GLY A 7 -22.12 -1.23 -27.07
C GLY A 7 -22.98 0.03 -27.20
N GLU A 8 -23.75 0.17 -28.29
CA GLU A 8 -24.66 1.31 -28.48
C GLU A 8 -25.84 1.27 -27.49
N LEU A 9 -26.34 0.07 -27.17
CA LEU A 9 -27.39 -0.09 -26.17
C LEU A 9 -26.87 0.30 -24.78
N LEU A 10 -25.67 -0.14 -24.41
CA LEU A 10 -25.05 0.18 -23.13
C LEU A 10 -24.71 1.68 -23.03
N GLY A 11 -24.11 2.28 -24.06
CA GLY A 11 -23.78 3.71 -24.06
C GLY A 11 -24.99 4.63 -23.86
N ASN A 12 -26.17 4.21 -24.33
CA ASN A 12 -27.42 4.98 -24.14
C ASN A 12 -28.08 4.76 -22.76
N ASN A 13 -27.63 3.79 -21.97
CA ASN A 13 -28.25 3.43 -20.67
C ASN A 13 -27.28 3.50 -19.48
N VAL A 14 -25.98 3.72 -19.71
CA VAL A 14 -25.00 3.97 -18.64
C VAL A 14 -25.17 5.40 -18.13
N VAL A 15 -25.61 5.53 -16.88
CA VAL A 15 -25.77 6.83 -16.20
C VAL A 15 -24.54 7.24 -15.39
N LEU A 16 -23.59 6.32 -15.20
CA LEU A 16 -22.35 6.53 -14.47
C LEU A 16 -21.27 5.60 -15.01
N ASP A 17 -20.18 6.18 -15.50
CA ASP A 17 -18.95 5.48 -15.90
C ASP A 17 -17.80 6.02 -15.06
N ILE A 18 -17.04 5.14 -14.41
CA ILE A 18 -15.95 5.50 -13.50
C ILE A 18 -14.70 4.75 -13.94
N GLU A 19 -13.69 5.50 -14.36
CA GLU A 19 -12.34 4.97 -14.55
C GLU A 19 -11.58 4.99 -13.22
N GLY A 20 -11.33 3.80 -12.68
CA GLY A 20 -10.52 3.59 -11.49
C GLY A 20 -9.30 2.73 -11.80
N MET A 21 -8.21 2.96 -11.07
CA MET A 21 -7.09 2.01 -11.07
C MET A 21 -7.47 0.82 -10.18
N ASP A 22 -7.92 -0.28 -10.78
CA ASP A 22 -8.34 -1.49 -10.03
C ASP A 22 -7.18 -2.10 -9.24
N ARG A 23 -5.95 -2.11 -9.81
CA ARG A 23 -4.77 -2.73 -9.18
C ARG A 23 -3.48 -2.00 -9.52
N MET A 24 -2.74 -1.60 -8.49
CA MET A 24 -1.35 -1.20 -8.60
C MET A 24 -0.43 -2.30 -8.05
N TYR A 25 0.37 -2.92 -8.91
CA TYR A 25 1.43 -3.87 -8.48
C TYR A 25 2.70 -3.10 -8.12
N LEU A 26 2.86 -2.75 -6.85
CA LEU A 26 4.05 -2.05 -6.34
C LEU A 26 5.04 -3.05 -5.73
N ASN A 27 5.80 -3.73 -6.59
CA ASN A 27 6.89 -4.61 -6.14
C ASN A 27 8.09 -3.78 -5.70
N LEU A 28 8.35 -3.72 -4.39
CA LEU A 28 9.55 -3.11 -3.84
C LEU A 28 10.58 -4.19 -3.49
N TYR A 29 11.80 -4.02 -3.99
CA TYR A 29 12.94 -4.86 -3.61
C TYR A 29 14.00 -4.02 -2.89
N GLN A 30 14.37 -4.45 -1.68
CA GLN A 30 15.44 -3.82 -0.91
C GLN A 30 16.57 -4.83 -0.65
N PRO A 31 17.61 -4.90 -1.51
CA PRO A 31 18.64 -5.92 -1.46
C PRO A 31 19.35 -6.04 -0.10
N ARG A 32 19.53 -4.91 0.59
CA ARG A 32 20.28 -4.87 1.86
C ARG A 32 19.51 -5.41 3.05
N LEU A 33 18.19 -5.63 2.93
CA LEU A 33 17.35 -6.15 4.01
C LEU A 33 16.89 -7.59 3.77
N GLN A 34 17.46 -8.28 2.77
CA GLN A 34 17.08 -9.65 2.42
C GLN A 34 17.64 -10.72 3.37
N THR A 35 18.56 -10.35 4.25
CA THR A 35 19.20 -11.28 5.19
C THR A 35 19.13 -10.74 6.62
N GLY A 36 19.16 -11.64 7.60
CA GLY A 36 19.20 -11.25 9.02
C GLY A 36 20.40 -10.37 9.37
N GLY A 37 21.56 -10.59 8.72
CA GLY A 37 22.75 -9.75 8.89
C GLY A 37 22.52 -8.31 8.41
N GLY A 38 21.94 -8.13 7.22
CA GLY A 38 21.62 -6.81 6.69
C GLY A 38 20.60 -6.06 7.55
N VAL A 39 19.60 -6.77 8.07
CA VAL A 39 18.65 -6.22 9.05
C VAL A 39 19.35 -5.83 10.35
N ALA A 40 20.31 -6.62 10.85
CA ALA A 40 21.06 -6.30 12.06
C ALA A 40 21.92 -5.04 11.89
N THR A 41 22.62 -4.89 10.75
CA THR A 41 23.40 -3.70 10.39
C THR A 41 22.52 -2.46 10.30
N PHE A 42 21.33 -2.56 9.68
CA PHE A 42 20.37 -1.45 9.64
C PHE A 42 20.00 -0.94 11.04
N PHE A 43 19.72 -1.85 11.98
CA PHE A 43 19.32 -1.45 13.32
C PHE A 43 20.49 -0.98 14.19
N ARG A 44 21.66 -1.62 14.11
CA ARG A 44 22.77 -1.36 15.04
C ARG A 44 23.76 -0.30 14.55
N GLU A 45 24.14 -0.38 13.29
CA GLU A 45 25.32 0.29 12.76
C GLU A 45 24.95 1.52 11.93
N GLU A 46 23.98 1.39 11.03
CA GLU A 46 23.78 2.42 10.00
C GLU A 46 22.64 3.42 10.29
N HIS A 47 21.48 2.95 10.74
CA HIS A 47 20.27 3.77 10.64
C HIS A 47 19.48 3.97 11.93
N ARG A 48 19.64 3.11 12.94
CA ARG A 48 18.86 3.20 14.19
C ARG A 48 19.71 3.27 15.46
N ASN A 49 21.03 3.12 15.34
CA ASN A 49 21.98 3.21 16.47
C ASN A 49 21.55 2.36 17.68
N ALA A 50 20.90 1.23 17.44
CA ALA A 50 20.43 0.35 18.50
C ALA A 50 21.61 -0.44 19.07
N LYS A 51 21.69 -0.56 20.39
CA LYS A 51 22.77 -1.32 21.03
C LYS A 51 22.74 -2.81 20.66
N ILE A 52 21.54 -3.36 20.48
CA ILE A 52 21.29 -4.77 20.18
C ILE A 52 20.28 -4.85 19.03
N ALA A 53 20.53 -5.73 18.06
CA ALA A 53 19.55 -6.07 17.03
C ALA A 53 18.48 -6.99 17.64
N SER A 54 17.31 -6.43 17.93
CA SER A 54 16.17 -7.17 18.45
C SER A 54 14.95 -6.94 17.58
N THR A 55 14.18 -7.99 17.33
CA THR A 55 12.88 -7.91 16.63
C THR A 55 11.89 -7.00 17.38
N ALA A 56 12.08 -6.80 18.68
CA ALA A 56 11.31 -5.85 19.47
C ALA A 56 11.43 -4.40 18.95
N LEU A 57 12.50 -4.06 18.21
CA LEU A 57 12.70 -2.75 17.61
C LEU A 57 11.88 -2.54 16.33
N MET A 58 11.48 -3.63 15.66
CA MET A 58 10.72 -3.56 14.42
C MET A 58 9.27 -3.14 14.67
N GLY A 59 8.63 -3.76 15.66
CA GLY A 59 7.21 -3.55 15.96
C GLY A 59 6.81 -2.07 16.13
N PRO A 60 7.50 -1.28 16.96
CA PRO A 60 7.20 0.15 17.13
C PRO A 60 7.31 0.95 15.82
N MET A 61 8.31 0.65 15.00
CA MET A 61 8.54 1.36 13.74
C MET A 61 7.45 1.07 12.71
N SER A 62 7.10 -0.20 12.55
CA SER A 62 6.05 -0.63 11.64
C SER A 62 4.71 -0.04 12.05
N LYS A 63 4.39 -0.03 13.35
CA LYS A 63 3.16 0.59 13.88
C LYS A 63 3.14 2.10 13.65
N ALA A 64 4.27 2.78 13.86
CA ALA A 64 4.38 4.21 13.60
C ALA A 64 4.16 4.54 12.11
N PHE A 65 4.71 3.73 11.21
CA PHE A 65 4.52 3.89 9.77
C PHE A 65 3.05 3.69 9.35
N VAL A 66 2.41 2.60 9.82
CA VAL A 66 0.97 2.36 9.55
C VAL A 66 0.11 3.51 10.08
N ARG A 67 0.42 4.00 11.29
CA ARG A 67 -0.28 5.15 11.86
C ARG A 67 -0.08 6.42 11.01
N ALA A 68 1.12 6.66 10.50
CA ALA A 68 1.39 7.81 9.64
C ALA A 68 0.57 7.75 8.32
N ILE A 69 0.35 6.55 7.76
CA ILE A 69 -0.53 6.36 6.60
C ILE A 69 -1.98 6.70 6.97
N GLN A 70 -2.47 6.20 8.11
CA GLN A 70 -3.82 6.50 8.59
C GLN A 70 -4.01 8.00 8.88
N ASP A 71 -3.01 8.64 9.49
CA ASP A 71 -3.02 10.07 9.78
C ASP A 71 -3.04 10.90 8.50
N PHE A 72 -2.23 10.52 7.51
CA PHE A 72 -2.23 11.13 6.18
C PHE A 72 -3.61 11.03 5.53
N ALA A 73 -4.18 9.83 5.45
CA ALA A 73 -5.47 9.63 4.80
C ALA A 73 -6.59 10.43 5.49
N ARG A 74 -6.63 10.46 6.83
CA ARG A 74 -7.58 11.30 7.58
C ARG A 74 -7.42 12.78 7.28
N ARG A 75 -6.17 13.26 7.15
CA ARG A 75 -5.90 14.67 6.84
C ARG A 75 -6.34 15.05 5.44
N GLU A 76 -6.14 14.16 4.47
CA GLU A 76 -6.49 14.39 3.07
C GLU A 76 -7.95 14.01 2.74
N GLY A 77 -8.73 13.52 3.71
CA GLY A 77 -10.11 13.06 3.48
C GLY A 77 -10.21 11.81 2.60
N VAL A 78 -9.18 10.97 2.62
CA VAL A 78 -9.14 9.70 1.89
C VAL A 78 -9.64 8.58 2.79
N ASP A 79 -10.68 7.88 2.36
CA ASP A 79 -11.15 6.68 3.05
C ASP A 79 -10.19 5.51 2.79
N ILE A 80 -9.72 4.89 3.86
CA ILE A 80 -8.96 3.64 3.80
C ILE A 80 -9.93 2.50 4.10
N ASP A 81 -10.23 1.70 3.10
CA ASP A 81 -10.84 0.40 3.29
C ASP A 81 -9.76 -0.68 3.40
N VAL A 82 -9.82 -1.48 4.46
CA VAL A 82 -8.96 -2.64 4.69
C VAL A 82 -9.79 -3.92 4.52
N SER A 83 -10.63 -3.95 3.49
CA SER A 83 -11.39 -5.14 3.10
C SER A 83 -10.46 -6.20 2.52
N GLU A 84 -9.86 -6.98 3.41
CA GLU A 84 -9.56 -8.39 3.20
C GLU A 84 -10.20 -9.18 4.34
N LYS A 85 -11.51 -9.45 4.18
CA LYS A 85 -12.21 -10.57 4.80
C LYS A 85 -13.18 -11.17 3.81
#